data_AF-A0A841LI00-F1
#
_entry.id   AF-A0A841LI00-F1
#
_cell.length_a   1.000
_cell.length_b   1.000
_cell.length_c   1.000
_cell.angle_alpha   90.00
_cell.angle_beta   90.00
_cell.angle_gamma   90.00
#
_symmetry.space_group_name_H-M   'P 1'
#
loop_
_entity.id
_entity.type
_entity.pdbx_description
1 polymer ?
#
loop_
_entity_poly.entity_id
_entity_poly.type
_entity_poly.pdbx_seq_one_letter_code
_entity_poly.pdbx_strand_id
1 'polypeptide(L)' 'MTSIAGKIGCTTETLRRWCREEASRRSAPAAQAPDDKARLKLLEREVKELRRANEILRKASAYFAQAELDRQGKW' A
#
# COMPACT_ATOMS: atom_id res chain seq x y z
N MET A 1 12.12 27.30 -24.22
CA MET A 1 10.79 27.49 -23.61
C MET A 1 9.77 28.04 -24.60
N THR A 2 10.10 29.07 -25.39
CA THR A 2 9.19 29.69 -26.37
C THR A 2 8.67 28.73 -27.46
N SER A 3 9.54 27.87 -28.01
CA SER A 3 9.13 26.85 -29.00
C SER A 3 8.19 25.78 -28.43
N ILE A 4 8.40 25.39 -27.16
CA ILE A 4 7.57 24.40 -26.47
C ILE A 4 6.22 25.02 -26.08
N ALA A 5 6.24 26.24 -25.56
CA ALA A 5 5.05 27.00 -25.21
C ALA A 5 4.16 27.24 -26.45
N GLY A 6 4.77 27.61 -27.58
CA GLY A 6 4.06 27.76 -28.86
C GLY A 6 3.43 26.48 -29.40
N LYS A 7 4.04 25.30 -29.16
CA LYS A 7 3.46 24.00 -29.54
C LYS A 7 2.29 23.55 -28.67
N ILE A 8 2.25 24.00 -27.41
CA ILE A 8 1.23 23.63 -26.41
C ILE A 8 0.12 24.69 -26.36
N GLY A 9 0.27 25.82 -27.07
CA GLY A 9 -0.69 26.91 -27.06
C GLY A 9 -0.70 27.70 -25.74
N CYS A 10 0.41 27.70 -25.00
CA CYS A 10 0.54 28.46 -23.76
C CYS A 10 1.62 29.54 -23.88
N THR A 11 1.58 30.54 -22.99
CA THR A 11 2.63 31.55 -22.96
C THR A 11 3.88 30.98 -22.31
N THR A 12 5.04 31.51 -22.72
CA THR A 12 6.34 31.12 -22.18
C THR A 12 6.42 31.32 -20.66
N GLU A 13 5.68 32.32 -20.15
CA GLU A 13 5.63 32.66 -18.73
C GLU A 13 4.80 31.65 -17.91
N THR A 14 3.67 31.19 -18.45
CA THR A 14 2.87 30.11 -17.85
C THR A 14 3.66 28.81 -17.78
N LEU A 15 4.37 28.44 -18.85
CA LEU A 15 5.22 27.26 -18.87
C LEU A 15 6.36 27.36 -17.84
N ARG A 16 6.98 28.53 -17.70
CA ARG A 16 8.01 28.79 -16.67
C ARG A 16 7.46 28.64 -15.27
N ARG A 17 6.26 29.15 -15.00
CA ARG A 17 5.59 29.02 -13.70
C ARG A 17 5.34 27.54 -13.37
N TRP A 18 4.81 26.78 -14.30
CA TRP A 18 4.58 25.34 -14.10
C TRP A 18 5.87 24.57 -13.88
N CYS A 19 6.93 24.84 -14.65
CA CYS A 19 8.24 24.20 -14.42
C CYS A 19 8.80 24.50 -13.02
N ARG A 20 8.66 25.73 -12.53
CA ARG A 20 9.08 26.10 -11.18
C ARG A 20 8.23 25.42 -10.11
N GLU A 21 6.92 25.37 -10.31
CA GLU A 21 6.01 24.70 -9.38
C GLU A 21 6.28 23.18 -9.32
N GLU A 22 6.49 22.53 -10.46
CA GLU A 22 6.92 21.12 -10.53
C GLU A 22 8.29 20.90 -9.88
N ALA A 23 9.26 21.78 -10.12
CA ALA A 23 10.56 21.69 -9.48
C ALA A 23 10.45 21.82 -7.95
N SER A 24 9.61 22.75 -7.46
CA SER A 24 9.32 22.90 -6.04
C SER A 24 8.52 21.73 -5.46
N ARG A 25 7.58 21.15 -6.21
CA ARG A 25 6.84 19.93 -5.80
C ARG A 25 7.75 18.72 -5.71
N ARG A 26 8.72 18.60 -6.63
CA ARG A 26 9.75 17.54 -6.61
C ARG A 26 10.82 17.77 -5.55
N SER A 27 11.13 19.02 -5.23
CA SER A 27 12.06 19.40 -4.16
C SER A 27 11.39 19.52 -2.80
N ALA A 28 10.05 19.44 -2.73
CA ALA A 28 9.34 19.39 -1.47
C ALA A 28 9.87 18.17 -0.70
N PRO A 29 10.36 18.36 0.54
CA PRO A 29 10.89 17.25 1.29
C PRO A 29 9.82 16.19 1.37
N ALA A 30 10.16 14.96 0.99
CA ALA A 30 9.35 13.77 1.17
C ALA A 30 9.23 13.45 2.68
N ALA A 31 8.80 14.42 3.49
CA ALA A 31 8.90 14.44 4.94
C ALA A 31 7.94 13.45 5.61
N GLN A 32 6.96 12.91 4.88
CA GLN A 32 6.15 11.77 5.31
C GLN A 32 6.65 10.40 4.78
N ALA A 33 7.43 10.37 3.70
CA ALA A 33 7.83 9.12 3.05
C ALA A 33 8.69 8.14 3.89
N PRO A 34 9.60 8.56 4.80
CA PRO A 34 10.37 7.60 5.58
C PRO A 34 9.51 6.95 6.69
N ASP A 35 8.60 7.72 7.31
CA ASP A 35 7.70 7.21 8.35
C ASP A 35 6.64 6.28 7.76
N ASP A 36 6.07 6.65 6.61
CA ASP A 36 5.12 5.83 5.88
C ASP A 36 5.73 4.49 5.46
N LYS A 37 6.99 4.47 4.99
CA LYS A 37 7.71 3.24 4.65
C LYS A 37 7.96 2.36 5.87
N ALA A 38 8.29 2.95 7.01
CA ALA A 38 8.49 2.20 8.26
C ALA A 38 7.16 1.60 8.74
N ARG A 39 6.08 2.38 8.70
CA ARG A 39 4.73 1.95 9.05
C ARG A 39 4.21 0.85 8.11
N LEU A 40 4.45 0.97 6.81
CA LEU A 40 4.12 -0.07 5.84
C LEU A 40 4.82 -1.39 6.15
N LYS A 41 6.15 -1.36 6.40
CA LYS A 41 6.89 -2.57 6.78
C LYS A 41 6.38 -3.20 8.08
N LEU A 42 5.97 -2.39 9.04
CA LEU A 42 5.40 -2.87 10.30
C LEU A 42 4.06 -3.57 10.05
N LEU A 43 3.17 -2.93 9.29
CA LEU A 43 1.87 -3.48 8.91
C LEU A 43 2.01 -4.77 8.09
N GLU A 44 2.96 -4.84 7.16
CA GLU A 44 3.22 -6.05 6.37
C GLU A 44 3.62 -7.24 7.26
N ARG A 45 4.43 -7.01 8.28
CA ARG A 45 4.82 -8.04 9.26
C ARG A 45 3.62 -8.50 10.07
N GLU A 46 2.82 -7.56 10.56
CA GLU A 46 1.64 -7.87 11.37
C GLU A 46 0.59 -8.65 10.56
N VAL A 47 0.34 -8.25 9.32
CA VAL A 47 -0.56 -8.98 8.41
C VAL A 47 -0.05 -10.40 8.14
N LYS A 48 1.27 -10.60 8.02
CA LYS A 48 1.85 -11.93 7.83
C LYS A 48 1.63 -12.83 9.05
N GLU A 49 1.86 -12.32 10.24
CA GLU A 49 1.64 -13.07 11.49
C GLU A 49 0.15 -13.38 11.71
N LEU A 50 -0.73 -12.40 11.46
CA LEU A 50 -2.18 -12.60 11.55
C LEU A 50 -2.69 -13.67 10.57
N ARG A 51 -2.14 -13.71 9.35
CA ARG A 51 -2.47 -14.77 8.37
C ARG A 51 -2.01 -16.14 8.86
N ARG A 52 -0.82 -16.24 9.44
CA ARG A 52 -0.31 -17.49 10.01
C ARG A 52 -1.16 -17.97 11.18
N ALA A 53 -1.53 -17.07 12.09
CA ALA A 53 -2.41 -17.37 13.21
C ALA A 53 -3.79 -17.86 12.73
N ASN A 54 -4.38 -17.16 11.75
CA ASN A 54 -5.65 -17.58 11.15
C ASN A 54 -5.55 -18.95 10.48
N GLU A 55 -4.44 -19.28 9.83
CA GLU A 55 -4.25 -20.59 9.23
C GLU A 55 -4.22 -21.70 10.29
N ILE A 56 -3.54 -21.47 11.42
CA ILE A 56 -3.53 -22.41 12.56
C ILE A 56 -4.95 -22.59 13.10
N LEU A 57 -5.67 -21.50 13.34
CA LEU A 57 -7.05 -21.55 13.84
C LEU A 57 -7.97 -22.28 12.86
N ARG A 58 -7.82 -22.07 11.55
CA ARG A 58 -8.60 -22.76 10.52
C ARG A 58 -8.30 -24.26 10.47
N LYS A 59 -7.04 -24.65 10.64
CA LYS A 59 -6.65 -26.07 10.71
C LYS A 59 -7.18 -26.72 11.99
N ALA A 60 -7.08 -26.01 13.12
CA ALA A 60 -7.62 -26.47 14.39
C ALA A 60 -9.14 -26.63 14.31
N SER A 61 -9.86 -25.65 13.76
CA SER A 61 -11.32 -25.74 13.62
C SER A 61 -11.74 -26.89 12.70
N ALA A 62 -11.03 -27.12 11.59
CA ALA A 62 -11.27 -28.27 10.72
C ALA A 62 -11.03 -29.61 11.45
N TYR A 63 -9.95 -29.71 12.24
CA TYR A 63 -9.65 -30.89 13.04
C TYR A 63 -10.74 -31.17 14.09
N PHE A 64 -11.16 -30.13 14.82
CA PHE A 64 -12.20 -30.27 15.84
C PHE A 64 -13.56 -30.61 15.22
N ALA A 65 -13.92 -30.00 14.10
CA ALA A 65 -15.15 -30.33 13.38
C ALA A 65 -15.19 -31.80 12.93
N GLN A 66 -14.07 -32.33 12.42
CA GLN A 66 -13.97 -33.75 12.06
C GLN A 66 -14.11 -34.67 13.30
N ALA A 67 -13.44 -34.33 14.40
CA ALA A 67 -13.52 -35.08 15.64
C ALA A 67 -14.91 -35.04 16.31
N GLU A 68 -15.69 -33.99 16.07
CA GLU A 68 -17.10 -33.93 16.47
C GLU A 68 -17.98 -34.84 15.60
N LEU A 69 -17.80 -34.82 14.27
CA LEU A 69 -18.53 -35.71 13.36
C LEU A 69 -18.26 -37.20 13.66
N ASP A 70 -16.99 -37.57 13.89
CA ASP A 70 -16.60 -38.94 14.22
C ASP A 70 -17.19 -39.43 15.56
N ARG A 71 -17.54 -38.51 16.48
CA ARG A 71 -18.24 -38.84 17.74
C ARG A 71 -19.74 -39.00 17.55
N GLN A 72 -20.34 -38.23 16.65
CA GLN A 72 -21.79 -38.33 16.38
C GLN A 72 -22.15 -39.55 15.53
N GLY A 73 -21.29 -40.00 14.63
CA GLY A 73 -21.52 -41.21 13.82
C GLY A 73 -21.40 -42.56 14.56
N LYS A 74 -21.21 -42.54 15.89
CA LYS A 74 -21.08 -43.74 16.74
C LYS A 74 -22.35 -44.07 17.55
N TRP A 75 -23.48 -43.47 17.20
CA TRP A 75 -24.79 -43.74 17.79
C TRP A 75 -25.76 -44.24 16.73
#